data_AF-A0A0Q7F203-F1
#
_entry.id   AF-A0A0Q7F203-F1
#
_cell.length_a   1.000
_cell.length_b   1.000
_cell.length_c   1.000
_cell.angle_alpha   90.00
_cell.angle_beta   90.00
_cell.angle_gamma   90.00
#
_symmetry.space_group_name_H-M   'P 1'
#
loop_
_entity.id
_entity.type
_entity.pdbx_description
1 polymer ?
#
loop_
_entity_poly.entity_id
_entity_poly.type
_entity_poly.pdbx_seq_one_letter_code
_entity_poly.pdbx_strand_id
1 'polypeptide(L)'
;MNTIEIDASRCWNHKEFAVLLQETIRALPGHGSSVEAFVDSMVFGTMSELSPPYRIVVLGELRPEVRAFAADLSNAIGQARLERRTRRGEDVEVSLKVGA
;
A
#
# COMPACT_ATOMS: atom_id res chain seq x y z
N MET A 1 2.09 14.89 -5.97
CA MET A 1 1.66 13.68 -5.24
C MET A 1 0.16 13.48 -5.47
N ASN A 2 -0.24 12.37 -6.10
CA ASN A 2 -1.65 12.03 -6.30
C ASN A 2 -2.25 11.44 -5.00
N THR A 3 -3.50 11.77 -4.66
CA THR A 3 -4.20 11.14 -3.53
C THR A 3 -5.27 10.21 -4.07
N ILE A 4 -5.24 8.96 -3.65
CA ILE A 4 -6.16 7.91 -4.05
C ILE A 4 -6.92 7.47 -2.81
N GLU A 5 -8.23 7.66 -2.82
CA GLU A 5 -9.10 7.23 -1.73
C GLU A 5 -9.70 5.88 -2.08
N ILE A 6 -9.63 4.93 -1.15
CA ILE A 6 -10.26 3.61 -1.29
C ILE A 6 -11.22 3.37 -0.15
N ASP A 7 -12.47 3.00 -0.45
CA ASP A 7 -13.44 2.59 0.55
C ASP A 7 -13.30 1.08 0.80
N ALA A 8 -12.79 0.73 1.98
CA ALA A 8 -12.59 -0.65 2.41
C ALA A 8 -13.66 -1.12 3.42
N SER A 9 -14.76 -0.39 3.57
CA SER A 9 -15.90 -0.79 4.42
C SER A 9 -16.51 -2.13 4.02
N ARG A 10 -16.37 -2.50 2.74
CA ARG A 10 -16.85 -3.77 2.17
C ARG A 10 -15.85 -4.91 2.24
N CYS A 11 -14.66 -4.71 2.77
CA CYS A 11 -13.68 -5.80 2.91
C CYS A 11 -13.97 -6.59 4.19
N TRP A 12 -14.29 -7.88 4.06
CA TRP A 12 -14.56 -8.77 5.19
C TRP A 12 -13.30 -9.23 5.91
N ASN A 13 -12.18 -9.32 5.18
CA ASN A 13 -10.90 -9.83 5.66
C ASN A 13 -9.74 -9.17 4.89
N HIS A 14 -8.50 -9.44 5.31
CA HIS A 14 -7.32 -8.84 4.69
C HIS A 14 -7.11 -9.26 3.23
N LYS A 15 -7.60 -10.44 2.80
CA LYS A 15 -7.42 -10.91 1.42
C LYS A 15 -8.26 -10.10 0.44
N GLU A 16 -9.50 -9.79 0.79
CA GLU A 16 -10.36 -8.91 -0.01
C GLU A 16 -9.79 -7.48 -0.08
N PHE A 17 -9.24 -7.00 1.03
CA PHE A 17 -8.52 -5.73 1.05
C PHE A 17 -7.27 -5.76 0.15
N ALA A 18 -6.52 -6.87 0.14
CA ALA A 18 -5.37 -7.03 -0.72
C ALA A 18 -5.75 -7.02 -2.22
N VAL A 19 -6.88 -7.63 -2.60
CA VAL A 19 -7.39 -7.56 -3.98
C VAL A 19 -7.74 -6.12 -4.36
N LEU A 20 -8.49 -5.41 -3.50
CA LEU A 20 -8.81 -3.99 -3.70
C LEU A 20 -7.53 -3.15 -3.86
N LEU A 21 -6.52 -3.40 -3.02
CA LEU A 21 -5.26 -2.68 -3.07
C LEU A 21 -4.45 -2.99 -4.34
N GLN A 22 -4.43 -4.25 -4.78
CA GLN A 22 -3.81 -4.66 -6.05
C GLN A 22 -4.42 -3.91 -7.24
N GLU A 23 -5.76 -3.84 -7.31
CA GLU A 23 -6.46 -3.05 -8.33
C GLU A 23 -6.09 -1.57 -8.26
N THR A 24 -6.06 -1.02 -7.04
CA THR A 24 -5.73 0.39 -6.77
C THR A 24 -4.34 0.77 -7.27
N ILE A 25 -3.33 -0.08 -7.00
CA ILE A 25 -1.97 0.14 -7.46
C ILE A 25 -1.73 -0.36 -8.88
N ARG A 26 -2.75 -0.87 -9.58
CA ARG A 26 -2.60 -1.48 -10.91
C ARG A 26 -1.50 -2.55 -10.91
N ALA A 27 -1.62 -3.48 -9.97
CA ALA A 27 -0.67 -4.57 -9.81
C ALA A 27 -0.63 -5.45 -11.06
N LEU A 28 0.57 -5.87 -11.45
CA LEU A 28 0.77 -6.76 -12.60
C LEU A 28 0.32 -8.20 -12.27
N PRO A 29 -0.06 -9.01 -13.27
CA PRO A 29 -0.42 -10.42 -13.05
C PRO A 29 0.68 -11.19 -12.28
N GLY A 30 0.27 -11.95 -11.26
CA GLY A 30 1.19 -12.70 -10.39
C GLY A 30 1.71 -11.92 -9.18
N HIS A 31 1.27 -10.67 -8.98
CA HIS A 31 1.57 -9.91 -7.76
C HIS A 31 1.05 -10.64 -6.51
N GLY A 32 1.90 -10.79 -5.48
CA GLY A 32 1.53 -11.42 -4.21
C GLY A 32 0.54 -10.60 -3.37
N SER A 33 0.04 -11.14 -2.27
CA SER A 33 -0.90 -10.41 -1.39
C SER A 33 -0.35 -10.16 0.02
N SER A 34 0.96 -10.35 0.23
CA SER A 34 1.62 -10.06 1.50
C SER A 34 2.06 -8.60 1.58
N VAL A 35 2.38 -8.14 2.80
CA VAL A 35 2.90 -6.80 3.05
C VAL A 35 4.18 -6.55 2.24
N GLU A 36 5.08 -7.54 2.19
CA GLU A 36 6.35 -7.47 1.46
C GLU A 36 6.11 -7.30 -0.05
N ALA A 37 5.16 -8.04 -0.62
CA ALA A 37 4.83 -7.91 -2.04
C ALA A 37 4.34 -6.49 -2.38
N PHE A 38 3.52 -5.89 -1.52
CA PHE A 38 3.09 -4.50 -1.70
C PHE A 38 4.25 -3.51 -1.55
N VAL A 39 5.13 -3.70 -0.56
CA VAL A 39 6.32 -2.84 -0.38
C VAL A 39 7.23 -2.89 -1.61
N ASP A 40 7.51 -4.08 -2.14
CA ASP A 40 8.33 -4.25 -3.35
C ASP A 40 7.76 -3.47 -4.53
N SER A 41 6.45 -3.58 -4.75
CA SER A 41 5.79 -2.86 -5.83
C SER A 41 5.73 -1.36 -5.62
N MET A 42 5.32 -0.92 -4.43
CA MET A 42 5.02 0.48 -4.14
C MET A 42 6.29 1.31 -3.91
N VAL A 43 7.31 0.74 -3.27
CA VAL A 43 8.54 1.44 -2.93
C VAL A 43 9.65 1.11 -3.90
N PHE A 44 9.77 -0.14 -4.38
CA PHE A 44 10.89 -0.57 -5.23
C PHE A 44 10.54 -0.68 -6.72
N GLY A 45 9.26 -0.63 -7.09
CA GLY A 45 8.77 -0.46 -8.46
C GLY A 45 8.81 -1.73 -9.32
N THR A 46 8.58 -2.90 -8.72
CA THR A 46 8.77 -4.19 -9.41
C THR A 46 7.50 -4.72 -10.11
N MET A 47 6.31 -4.57 -9.51
CA MET A 47 5.09 -5.29 -9.94
C MET A 47 3.81 -4.42 -9.97
N SER A 48 3.94 -3.13 -10.29
CA SER A 48 2.81 -2.18 -10.35
C SER A 48 3.00 -1.16 -11.48
N GLU A 49 1.91 -0.81 -12.18
CA GLU A 49 1.92 0.24 -13.20
C GLU A 49 1.72 1.64 -12.62
N LEU A 50 1.33 1.74 -11.35
CA LEU A 50 1.14 3.02 -10.68
C LEU A 50 2.50 3.61 -10.28
N SER A 51 2.92 4.67 -10.99
CA SER A 51 4.16 5.36 -10.68
C SER A 51 4.00 6.36 -9.52
N PRO A 52 4.95 6.39 -8.55
CA PRO A 52 5.09 7.48 -7.58
C PRO A 52 5.20 8.86 -8.25
N PRO A 53 4.80 9.96 -7.59
CA PRO A 53 4.42 10.06 -6.19
C PRO A 53 2.90 9.93 -5.94
N TYR A 54 2.51 9.12 -4.96
CA TYR A 54 1.10 8.96 -4.58
C TYR A 54 0.88 8.63 -3.10
N ARG A 55 -0.31 8.92 -2.61
CA ARG A 55 -0.82 8.54 -1.29
C ARG A 55 -2.11 7.77 -1.44
N ILE A 56 -2.21 6.65 -0.74
CA ILE A 56 -3.46 5.91 -0.59
C ILE A 56 -4.08 6.25 0.77
N VAL A 57 -5.35 6.61 0.79
CA VAL A 57 -6.14 6.84 2.00
C VAL A 57 -7.22 5.78 2.07
N VAL A 58 -7.18 4.95 3.10
CA VAL A 58 -8.15 3.87 3.34
C VAL A 58 -9.30 4.41 4.17
N LEU A 59 -10.49 4.48 3.58
CA LEU A 59 -11.71 5.01 4.18
C LEU A 59 -12.66 3.88 4.62
N GLY A 60 -13.63 4.24 5.45
CA GLY A 60 -14.72 3.38 5.89
C GLY A 60 -14.50 2.74 7.27
N GLU A 61 -15.57 2.14 7.81
CA GLU A 61 -15.50 1.38 9.06
C GLU A 61 -14.78 0.06 8.84
N LEU A 62 -13.47 0.07 9.09
CA LEU A 62 -12.63 -1.10 8.85
C LEU A 62 -12.83 -2.16 9.94
N ARG A 63 -13.02 -3.39 9.49
CA ARG A 63 -12.91 -4.57 10.37
C ARG A 63 -11.51 -4.63 11.00
N PRO A 64 -11.37 -5.14 12.24
CA PRO A 64 -10.09 -5.13 12.95
C PRO A 64 -8.93 -5.75 12.16
N GLU A 65 -9.17 -6.86 11.46
CA GLU A 65 -8.15 -7.54 10.65
C GLU A 65 -7.70 -6.72 9.44
N VAL A 66 -8.63 -6.06 8.75
CA VAL A 66 -8.33 -5.15 7.63
C VAL A 66 -7.55 -3.95 8.12
N ARG A 67 -7.96 -3.38 9.26
CA ARG A 67 -7.26 -2.25 9.89
C ARG A 67 -5.84 -2.63 10.30
N ALA A 68 -5.64 -3.81 10.89
CA ALA A 68 -4.33 -4.30 11.29
C ALA A 68 -3.41 -4.45 10.08
N PHE A 69 -3.88 -5.13 9.02
CA PHE A 69 -3.11 -5.29 7.79
C PHE A 69 -2.74 -3.94 7.14
N ALA A 70 -3.69 -3.00 7.06
CA ALA A 70 -3.44 -1.67 6.52
C ALA A 70 -2.44 -0.87 7.37
N ALA A 71 -2.49 -0.98 8.70
CA ALA A 71 -1.55 -0.35 9.61
C ALA A 71 -0.14 -0.94 9.47
N ASP A 72 -0.03 -2.27 9.40
CA ASP A 72 1.24 -2.98 9.21
C ASP A 72 1.89 -2.58 7.88
N LEU A 73 1.10 -2.54 6.79
CA LEU A 73 1.58 -2.09 5.50
C LEU A 73 2.01 -0.61 5.50
N SER A 74 1.23 0.27 6.13
CA SER A 74 1.60 1.68 6.29
C SER A 74 2.97 1.84 6.97
N ASN A 75 3.19 1.09 8.06
CA ASN A 75 4.46 1.11 8.78
C ASN A 75 5.60 0.55 7.92
N ALA A 76 5.37 -0.57 7.22
CA ALA A 76 6.36 -1.20 6.36
C ALA A 76 6.78 -0.29 5.19
N ILE A 77 5.85 0.42 4.55
CA ILE A 77 6.15 1.41 3.52
C ILE A 77 7.05 2.52 4.08
N GLY A 78 6.73 3.04 5.27
CA GLY A 78 7.54 4.06 5.93
C GLY A 78 8.99 3.61 6.19
N GLN A 79 9.16 2.38 6.69
CA GLN A 79 10.48 1.80 6.93
C GLN A 79 11.25 1.55 5.62
N ALA A 80 10.61 0.97 4.62
CA ALA A 80 11.24 0.68 3.33
C ALA A 80 11.67 1.96 2.60
N ARG A 81 10.88 3.03 2.68
CA ARG A 81 11.28 4.35 2.16
C ARG A 81 12.49 4.91 2.88
N LEU A 82 12.51 4.85 4.21
CA LEU A 82 13.64 5.29 5.01
C LEU A 82 14.91 4.50 4.66
N GLU A 83 14.79 3.18 4.52
CA GLU A 83 15.88 2.31 4.11
C GLU A 83 16.39 2.68 2.72
N ARG A 84 15.49 2.80 1.72
CA ARG A 84 15.85 3.16 0.34
C ARG A 84 16.56 4.51 0.29
N ARG A 85 16.05 5.51 1.02
CA ARG A 85 16.68 6.83 1.13
C ARG A 85 18.06 6.75 1.74
N THR A 86 18.23 5.97 2.81
CA THR A 86 19.49 5.84 3.52
C THR A 86 20.55 5.09 2.70
N ARG A 87 20.15 4.02 1.99
CA ARG A 87 21.08 3.16 1.23
C ARG A 87 21.38 3.67 -0.17
N ARG A 88 20.42 4.33 -0.83
CA ARG A 88 20.51 4.73 -2.25
C ARG A 88 20.46 6.24 -2.47
N GLY A 89 20.18 7.04 -1.44
CA GLY A 89 19.98 8.49 -1.57
C GLY A 89 18.64 8.88 -2.22
N GLU A 90 17.77 7.92 -2.50
CA GLU A 90 16.49 8.11 -3.19
C GLU A 90 15.31 7.95 -2.24
N ASP A 91 14.45 8.96 -2.11
CA ASP A 91 13.19 8.86 -1.38
C ASP A 91 12.02 8.78 -2.36
N VAL A 92 11.36 7.63 -2.41
CA VAL A 92 10.17 7.42 -3.22
C VAL A 92 8.96 7.90 -2.44
N GLU A 93 8.32 8.99 -2.87
CA GLU A 93 7.21 9.61 -2.15
C GLU A 93 5.90 8.80 -2.32
N VAL A 94 5.81 7.72 -1.54
CA VAL A 94 4.62 6.86 -1.40
C VAL A 94 4.19 6.78 0.06
N SER A 95 2.88 6.73 0.30
CA SER A 95 2.32 6.49 1.63
C SER A 95 0.96 5.79 1.57
N LEU A 96 0.65 5.01 2.60
CA LEU A 96 -0.68 4.52 2.88
C LEU A 96 -1.10 5.09 4.24
N LYS A 97 -2.35 5.52 4.36
CA LYS A 97 -2.91 6.00 5.63
C LYS A 97 -4.28 5.38 5.85
N VAL A 98 -4.53 4.93 7.07
CA VAL A 98 -5.88 4.57 7.51
C VAL A 98 -6.58 5.86 7.91
N GLY A 99 -7.73 6.15 7.28
CA GLY A 99 -8.59 7.27 7.61
C GLY A 99 -9.13 7.14 9.05
N ALA A 100 -9.42 8.29 9.65
CA ALA A 100 -10.05 8.36 10.96
C ALA A 100 -11.50 7.84 10.90
#